data_AF-A0A7X0DZN8-F1
#
_entry.id   AF-A0A7X0DZN8-F1
#
_cell.length_a   1.000
_cell.length_b   1.000
_cell.length_c   1.000
_cell.angle_alpha   90.00
_cell.angle_beta   90.00
_cell.angle_gamma   90.00
#
_symmetry.space_group_name_H-M   'P 1'
#
loop_
_entity.id
_entity.type
_entity.pdbx_description
1 polymer ?
#
loop_
_entity_poly.entity_id
_entity_poly.type
_entity_poly.pdbx_seq_one_letter_code
_entity_poly.pdbx_strand_id
1 'polypeptide(L)'
;MKLLLIFATSLIFEFNQTSKIIFDIPALKNKSIVEIRKILGKPKIDDVPLNYKTQSGVNGDAWFEKDGVTLEITYNPVNNKVNDFFICKDQAISDYKLLEIAGNVLNTKEFILTPVNSGKNPSLYTGVTVTPK
;
A
#
# COMPACT_ATOMS: atom_id res chain seq x y z
N MET A 1 52.25 12.53 30.69
CA MET A 1 50.82 12.91 30.63
C MET A 1 50.20 12.19 29.45
N LYS A 2 49.24 11.30 29.72
CA LYS A 2 48.58 10.41 28.76
C LYS A 2 47.12 10.87 28.60
N LEU A 3 46.53 10.58 27.44
CA LEU A 3 45.09 10.57 27.14
C LEU A 3 44.43 11.96 26.89
N LEU A 4 43.47 12.13 25.97
CA LEU A 4 42.60 11.18 25.27
C LEU A 4 42.05 11.83 23.97
N LEU A 5 42.18 11.17 22.82
CA LEU A 5 41.37 11.48 21.63
C LEU A 5 40.00 10.81 21.81
N ILE A 6 38.92 11.59 21.79
CA ILE A 6 37.56 11.07 21.79
C ILE A 6 37.16 10.83 20.33
N PHE A 7 37.15 9.56 19.90
CA PHE A 7 36.49 9.16 18.67
C PHE A 7 34.98 9.06 18.96
N ALA A 8 34.20 9.98 18.39
CA ALA A 8 32.74 9.86 18.34
C ALA A 8 32.39 8.77 17.31
N THR A 9 32.08 7.57 17.77
CA THR A 9 31.50 6.52 16.94
C THR A 9 30.02 6.84 16.70
N SER A 10 29.70 7.38 15.53
CA SER A 10 28.33 7.48 15.06
C SER A 10 27.76 6.07 14.88
N LEU A 11 26.75 5.72 15.68
CA LEU A 11 25.94 4.52 15.48
C LEU A 11 25.18 4.68 14.15
N ILE A 12 25.56 3.96 13.11
CA ILE A 12 24.77 3.84 11.89
C ILE A 12 23.80 2.67 12.12
N PHE A 13 22.53 2.98 12.39
CA PHE A 13 21.46 1.99 12.32
C PHE A 13 21.20 1.68 10.85
N GLU A 14 21.84 0.64 10.30
CA GLU A 14 21.42 0.05 9.04
C GLU A 14 20.08 -0.66 9.25
N PHE A 15 19.00 -0.01 8.84
CA PHE A 15 17.68 -0.64 8.75
C PHE A 15 17.73 -1.66 7.60
N ASN A 16 18.15 -2.87 7.90
CA ASN A 16 18.12 -4.00 6.97
C ASN A 16 16.63 -4.39 6.75
N GLN A 17 15.93 -3.68 5.84
CA GLN A 17 14.56 -4.02 5.46
C GLN A 17 14.59 -5.25 4.55
N THR A 18 14.57 -6.44 5.14
CA THR A 18 14.16 -7.65 4.42
C THR A 18 12.73 -7.43 3.94
N SER A 19 12.55 -7.26 2.63
CA SER A 19 11.25 -7.03 2.02
C SER A 19 10.41 -8.31 2.13
N LYS A 20 9.30 -8.21 2.85
CA LYS A 20 8.37 -9.31 3.15
C LYS A 20 7.05 -9.05 2.44
N ILE A 21 6.40 -10.12 1.96
CA ILE A 21 5.01 -10.07 1.49
C ILE A 21 4.08 -9.82 2.69
N ILE A 22 3.26 -8.78 2.60
CA ILE A 22 2.33 -8.35 3.66
C ILE A 22 0.88 -8.62 3.24
N PHE A 23 0.56 -8.24 2.00
CA PHE A 23 -0.72 -8.47 1.34
C PHE A 23 -0.50 -9.33 0.10
N ASP A 24 -1.26 -10.41 -0.05
CA ASP A 24 -1.22 -11.26 -1.25
C ASP A 24 -2.27 -10.77 -2.26
N ILE A 25 -1.98 -9.68 -2.97
CA ILE A 25 -2.93 -9.05 -3.91
C ILE A 25 -3.37 -9.99 -5.04
N PRO A 26 -2.51 -10.86 -5.62
CA PRO A 26 -2.97 -11.88 -6.56
C PRO A 26 -4.12 -12.75 -6.00
N ALA A 27 -4.06 -13.13 -4.73
CA ALA A 27 -5.13 -13.89 -4.09
C ALA A 27 -6.41 -13.07 -3.85
N LEU A 28 -6.36 -11.73 -3.91
CA LEU A 28 -7.51 -10.85 -3.80
C LEU A 28 -8.16 -10.53 -5.16
N LYS A 29 -7.46 -10.85 -6.26
CA LYS A 29 -7.96 -10.59 -7.61
C LYS A 29 -9.32 -11.25 -7.83
N ASN A 30 -10.21 -10.52 -8.51
CA ASN A 30 -11.59 -10.92 -8.83
C ASN A 30 -12.51 -11.13 -7.61
N LYS A 31 -12.06 -10.86 -6.38
CA LYS A 31 -12.91 -10.90 -5.20
C LYS A 31 -13.68 -9.60 -5.04
N SER A 32 -14.89 -9.71 -4.51
CA SER A 32 -15.64 -8.55 -4.03
C SER A 32 -15.03 -7.99 -2.75
N ILE A 33 -15.27 -6.71 -2.44
CA ILE A 33 -14.81 -6.13 -1.17
C ILE A 33 -15.36 -6.88 0.05
N VAL A 34 -16.55 -7.49 -0.07
CA VAL A 34 -17.16 -8.31 1.00
C VAL A 34 -16.33 -9.56 1.26
N GLU A 35 -15.83 -10.23 0.22
CA GLU A 35 -14.95 -11.39 0.36
C GLU A 35 -13.57 -10.99 0.87
N ILE A 36 -13.03 -9.86 0.41
CA ILE A 36 -11.74 -9.36 0.88
C ILE A 36 -11.78 -9.05 2.38
N ARG A 37 -12.85 -8.42 2.89
CA ARG A 37 -13.05 -8.20 4.34
C ARG A 37 -13.06 -9.53 5.13
N LYS A 38 -13.49 -10.65 4.54
CA LYS A 38 -13.42 -11.96 5.20
C LYS A 38 -11.99 -12.50 5.28
N ILE A 39 -11.15 -12.16 4.30
CA ILE A 39 -9.76 -12.62 4.22
C ILE A 39 -8.84 -11.73 5.08
N LEU A 40 -8.98 -10.42 4.95
CA LEU A 40 -8.10 -9.43 5.61
C LEU A 40 -8.62 -8.97 6.97
N GLY A 41 -9.89 -9.23 7.28
CA GLY A 41 -10.55 -8.77 8.51
C GLY A 41 -11.24 -7.41 8.34
N LYS A 42 -11.43 -6.70 9.46
CA LYS A 42 -12.07 -5.39 9.46
C LYS A 42 -11.04 -4.32 9.01
N PRO A 43 -11.39 -3.43 8.06
CA PRO A 43 -10.51 -2.32 7.70
C PRO A 43 -10.39 -1.31 8.84
N LYS A 44 -9.27 -0.58 8.85
CA LYS A 44 -9.03 0.55 9.76
C LYS A 44 -9.95 1.73 9.45
N ILE A 45 -10.11 2.03 8.16
CA ILE A 45 -11.04 3.04 7.65
C ILE A 45 -11.92 2.37 6.59
N ASP A 46 -13.21 2.64 6.65
CA ASP A 46 -14.20 2.18 5.68
C ASP A 46 -15.06 3.38 5.31
N ASP A 47 -14.69 4.05 4.22
CA ASP A 47 -15.36 5.25 3.75
C ASP A 47 -16.27 4.90 2.57
N VAL A 48 -17.56 5.16 2.74
CA VAL A 48 -18.58 4.94 1.71
C VAL A 48 -19.46 6.17 1.66
N PRO A 49 -19.46 6.92 0.55
CA PRO A 49 -20.28 8.11 0.43
C PRO A 49 -21.77 7.79 0.62
N LEU A 50 -22.48 8.57 1.45
CA LEU A 50 -23.86 8.28 1.85
C LEU A 50 -24.85 8.16 0.66
N ASN A 51 -24.57 8.86 -0.43
CA ASN A 51 -25.43 8.95 -1.62
C ASN A 51 -25.02 7.97 -2.74
N TYR A 52 -24.16 6.97 -2.44
CA TYR A 52 -23.63 6.05 -3.44
C TYR A 52 -24.68 5.28 -4.24
N LYS A 53 -25.89 5.11 -3.69
CA LYS A 53 -27.01 4.41 -4.36
C LYS A 53 -27.67 5.25 -5.45
N THR A 54 -27.51 6.57 -5.41
CA THR A 54 -28.21 7.53 -6.26
C THR A 54 -27.30 8.26 -7.24
N GLN A 55 -25.98 8.15 -7.07
CA GLN A 55 -24.99 8.81 -7.90
C GLN A 55 -24.11 7.79 -8.63
N SER A 56 -24.10 7.85 -9.96
CA SER A 56 -23.22 7.00 -10.77
C SER A 56 -21.75 7.43 -10.61
N GLY A 57 -20.84 6.46 -10.66
CA GLY A 57 -19.39 6.70 -10.62
C GLY A 57 -18.78 6.97 -9.24
N VAL A 58 -19.57 6.83 -8.17
CA VAL A 58 -19.07 6.98 -6.80
C VAL A 58 -18.34 5.70 -6.37
N ASN A 59 -17.15 5.87 -5.80
CA ASN A 59 -16.37 4.80 -5.20
C ASN A 59 -16.48 4.85 -3.67
N GLY A 60 -16.25 3.70 -3.04
CA GLY A 60 -15.91 3.61 -1.62
C GLY A 60 -14.47 3.14 -1.47
N ASP A 61 -13.89 3.42 -0.31
CA ASP A 61 -12.50 3.16 0.01
C ASP A 61 -12.40 2.37 1.32
N ALA A 62 -11.66 1.28 1.30
CA ALA A 62 -11.40 0.47 2.48
C ALA A 62 -9.90 0.36 2.73
N TRP A 63 -9.43 0.80 3.89
CA TRP A 63 -8.01 0.85 4.23
C TRP A 63 -7.66 -0.23 5.25
N PHE A 64 -6.71 -1.08 4.90
CA PHE A 64 -6.18 -2.13 5.76
C PHE A 64 -4.74 -1.80 6.10
N GLU A 65 -4.37 -1.94 7.37
CA GLU A 65 -3.01 -1.65 7.82
C GLU A 65 -2.41 -2.89 8.47
N LYS A 66 -1.19 -3.23 8.05
CA LYS A 66 -0.44 -4.38 8.57
C LYS A 66 1.06 -4.14 8.41
N ASP A 67 1.83 -4.42 9.46
CA ASP A 67 3.29 -4.30 9.46
C ASP A 67 3.81 -2.93 8.93
N GLY A 68 3.08 -1.84 9.21
CA GLY A 68 3.44 -0.48 8.76
C GLY A 68 3.21 -0.20 7.27
N VAL A 69 2.48 -1.08 6.58
CA VAL A 69 2.03 -0.90 5.19
C VAL A 69 0.52 -0.79 5.18
N THR A 70 0.03 0.17 4.40
CA THR A 70 -1.39 0.38 4.15
C THR A 70 -1.75 -0.14 2.76
N LEU A 71 -2.83 -0.91 2.70
CA LEU A 71 -3.54 -1.30 1.50
C LEU A 71 -4.87 -0.57 1.46
N GLU A 72 -4.98 0.40 0.59
CA GLU A 72 -6.24 1.03 0.23
C GLU A 72 -6.88 0.26 -0.93
N ILE A 73 -8.18 0.01 -0.83
CA ILE A 73 -8.96 -0.68 -1.87
C ILE A 73 -10.08 0.24 -2.31
N THR A 74 -10.00 0.69 -3.55
CA THR A 74 -11.07 1.44 -4.21
C THR A 74 -12.07 0.46 -4.81
N TYR A 75 -13.36 0.60 -4.50
CA TYR A 75 -14.39 -0.30 -5.00
C TYR A 75 -15.69 0.42 -5.33
N ASN A 76 -16.53 -0.21 -6.15
CA ASN A 76 -17.89 0.24 -6.39
C ASN A 76 -18.81 -0.26 -5.27
N PRO A 77 -19.40 0.62 -4.45
CA PRO A 77 -20.21 0.23 -3.29
C PRO A 77 -21.60 -0.32 -3.65
N VAL A 78 -22.05 -0.19 -4.90
CA VAL A 78 -23.34 -0.74 -5.37
C VAL A 78 -23.21 -2.24 -5.64
N ASN A 79 -22.14 -2.66 -6.34
CA ASN A 79 -21.96 -4.05 -6.75
C ASN A 79 -20.79 -4.75 -6.06
N ASN A 80 -20.09 -4.07 -5.14
CA ASN A 80 -18.94 -4.57 -4.38
C ASN A 80 -17.71 -4.95 -5.22
N LYS A 81 -17.66 -4.54 -6.50
CA LYS A 81 -16.53 -4.82 -7.40
C LYS A 81 -15.35 -3.92 -7.02
N VAL A 82 -14.19 -4.53 -6.84
CA VAL A 82 -12.92 -3.81 -6.66
C VAL A 82 -12.45 -3.24 -7.98
N ASN A 83 -12.03 -1.98 -7.96
CA ASN A 83 -11.49 -1.27 -9.10
C ASN A 83 -9.96 -1.36 -9.13
N ASP A 84 -9.31 -1.07 -8.00
CA ASP A 84 -7.86 -1.03 -7.86
C ASP A 84 -7.45 -1.21 -6.39
N PHE A 85 -6.15 -1.37 -6.19
CA PHE A 85 -5.49 -1.39 -4.91
C PHE A 85 -4.40 -0.31 -4.88
N PHE A 86 -4.23 0.40 -3.78
CA PHE A 86 -3.12 1.32 -3.57
C PHE A 86 -2.32 0.88 -2.35
N ILE A 87 -1.02 0.61 -2.56
CA ILE A 87 -0.10 0.17 -1.51
C ILE A 87 0.79 1.35 -1.12
N CYS A 88 0.82 1.70 0.16
CA CYS A 88 1.63 2.82 0.65
C CYS A 88 2.22 2.57 2.04
N LYS A 89 3.10 3.47 2.45
CA LYS A 89 3.64 3.60 3.81
C LYS A 89 3.37 5.03 4.31
N ASP A 90 3.40 5.23 5.62
CA ASP A 90 3.21 6.55 6.23
C ASP A 90 4.19 7.61 5.71
N GLN A 91 5.40 7.19 5.33
CA GLN A 91 6.43 8.06 4.79
C GLN A 91 6.75 7.66 3.35
N ALA A 92 7.00 8.68 2.52
CA ALA A 92 7.43 8.48 1.14
C ALA A 92 8.80 7.78 1.09
N ILE A 93 8.97 6.87 0.13
CA ILE A 93 10.16 6.02 -0.01
C ILE A 93 10.86 6.27 -1.34
N SER A 94 12.17 5.99 -1.41
CA SER A 94 12.95 6.14 -2.64
C SER A 94 12.79 4.99 -3.62
N ASP A 95 12.41 3.80 -3.16
CA ASP A 95 12.25 2.60 -3.98
C ASP A 95 10.85 1.99 -3.82
N TYR A 96 9.98 2.23 -4.81
CA TYR A 96 8.62 1.71 -4.82
C TYR A 96 8.54 0.18 -4.97
N LYS A 97 9.61 -0.49 -5.42
CA LYS A 97 9.63 -1.97 -5.55
C LYS A 97 9.42 -2.66 -4.21
N LEU A 98 9.76 -2.00 -3.11
CA LEU A 98 9.46 -2.49 -1.76
C LEU A 98 7.95 -2.64 -1.53
N LEU A 99 7.13 -1.79 -2.13
CA LEU A 99 5.66 -1.87 -2.07
C LEU A 99 5.12 -2.95 -3.00
N GLU A 100 5.73 -3.13 -4.18
CA GLU A 100 5.38 -4.25 -5.07
C GLU A 100 5.65 -5.61 -4.43
N ILE A 101 6.75 -5.74 -3.68
CA ILE A 101 7.05 -6.94 -2.89
C ILE A 101 6.04 -7.09 -1.75
N ALA A 102 5.74 -6.01 -1.03
CA ALA A 102 4.75 -6.04 0.05
C ALA A 102 3.36 -6.49 -0.43
N GLY A 103 2.99 -6.17 -1.68
CA GLY A 103 1.74 -6.58 -2.32
C GLY A 103 1.79 -7.92 -3.05
N ASN A 104 2.91 -8.63 -3.08
CA ASN A 104 3.13 -9.83 -3.90
C ASN A 104 2.84 -9.60 -5.40
N VAL A 105 3.22 -8.43 -5.94
CA VAL A 105 2.96 -8.05 -7.33
C VAL A 105 4.23 -7.74 -8.13
N LEU A 106 5.41 -7.87 -7.53
CA LEU A 106 6.68 -7.68 -8.25
C LEU A 106 6.74 -8.61 -9.48
N ASN A 107 7.04 -8.03 -10.65
CA ASN A 107 7.14 -8.74 -11.94
C ASN A 107 5.87 -9.47 -12.41
N THR A 108 4.71 -9.21 -11.79
CA THR A 108 3.45 -9.83 -12.23
C THR A 108 3.03 -9.32 -13.62
N LYS A 109 2.40 -10.20 -14.39
CA LYS A 109 1.74 -9.81 -15.65
C LYS A 109 0.25 -9.58 -15.48
N GLU A 110 -0.30 -9.87 -14.32
CA GLU A 110 -1.74 -9.85 -14.05
C GLU A 110 -2.31 -8.46 -13.74
N PHE A 111 -1.43 -7.51 -13.46
CA PHE A 111 -1.77 -6.16 -13.03
C PHE A 111 -0.99 -5.11 -13.84
N ILE A 112 -1.54 -3.91 -13.89
CA ILE A 112 -0.82 -2.70 -14.27
C ILE A 112 -0.35 -2.03 -12.97
N LEU A 113 0.94 -1.72 -12.88
CA LEU A 113 1.55 -1.11 -11.71
C LEU A 113 1.92 0.34 -12.05
N THR A 114 1.39 1.28 -11.28
CA THR A 114 1.61 2.71 -11.46
C THR A 114 2.18 3.31 -10.18
N PRO A 115 3.50 3.55 -10.09
CA PRO A 115 4.09 4.25 -8.96
C PRO A 115 3.55 5.68 -8.87
N VAL A 116 3.31 6.15 -7.65
CA VAL A 116 2.81 7.50 -7.38
C VAL A 116 3.90 8.32 -6.70
N ASN A 117 4.36 9.38 -7.37
CA ASN A 117 5.38 10.29 -6.84
C ASN A 117 4.81 11.18 -5.73
N SER A 118 5.68 11.54 -4.78
CA SER A 118 5.33 12.56 -3.79
C SER A 118 5.28 13.94 -4.42
N GLY A 119 4.17 14.66 -4.24
CA GLY A 119 4.06 16.06 -4.66
C GLY A 119 5.03 17.00 -3.95
N LYS A 120 5.52 16.63 -2.75
CA LYS A 120 6.52 17.41 -2.01
C LYS A 120 7.95 17.15 -2.48
N ASN A 121 8.23 15.93 -2.93
CA ASN A 121 9.54 15.54 -3.44
C ASN A 121 9.37 14.49 -4.55
N PRO A 122 9.43 14.89 -5.83
CA PRO A 122 9.21 13.97 -6.96
C PRO A 122 10.21 12.81 -7.06
N SER A 123 11.35 12.88 -6.37
CA SER A 123 12.32 11.78 -6.28
C SER A 123 11.89 10.66 -5.31
N LEU A 124 10.80 10.86 -4.56
CA LEU A 124 10.22 9.87 -3.66
C LEU A 124 8.84 9.43 -4.14
N TYR A 125 8.40 8.28 -3.66
CA TYR A 125 7.12 7.67 -3.97
C TYR A 125 6.24 7.60 -2.72
N THR A 126 4.98 7.98 -2.85
CA THR A 126 3.96 7.82 -1.80
C THR A 126 3.29 6.46 -1.85
N GLY A 127 3.30 5.79 -2.99
CA GLY A 127 2.74 4.45 -3.12
C GLY A 127 2.85 3.85 -4.51
N VAL A 128 2.17 2.73 -4.71
CA VAL A 128 1.96 2.06 -6.01
C VAL A 128 0.49 1.72 -6.15
N THR A 129 -0.14 2.20 -7.22
CA THR A 129 -1.47 1.73 -7.63
C THR A 129 -1.32 0.44 -8.43
N VAL A 130 -2.12 -0.56 -8.07
CA VAL A 130 -2.17 -1.90 -8.67
C VAL A 130 -3.56 -2.09 -9.25
N THR A 131 -3.66 -2.03 -10.57
CA THR A 131 -4.93 -2.17 -11.29
C THR A 131 -5.00 -3.55 -11.95
N PRO A 132 -6.01 -4.38 -11.65
CA PRO A 132 -6.21 -5.66 -12.34
C PRO A 132 -6.37 -5.46 -13.86
N LYS A 133 -5.77 -6.35 -14.66
CA LYS A 133 -6.01 -6.45 -16.11
C LYS A 133 -7.26 -7.24 -16.45
#